data_AF-A0A7S1YF17-F1
#
_entry.id   AF-A0A7S1YF17-F1
#
_cell.length_a   1.000
_cell.length_b   1.000
_cell.length_c   1.000
_cell.angle_alpha   90.00
_cell.angle_beta   90.00
_cell.angle_gamma   90.00
#
_symmetry.space_group_name_H-M   'P 1'
#
loop_
_entity.id
_entity.type
_entity.pdbx_description
1 polymer ?
#
loop_
_entity_poly.entity_id
_entity_poly.type
_entity_poly.pdbx_seq_one_letter_code
_entity_poly.pdbx_strand_id
1 'polypeptide(L)'
;NNTNNPDAAASVVAPNKGGFLLFKLLLISAVIGPDTLDWLILLSWYTLLSFLKSLASLARQTLEQRQQTTSTSSSKQRRGIFQLLLWVLFCNILAAASCVALFYQAGWDMVLLLTSDNILLGLEILSSIMYHIHVSLDQTHEQQVQQLEEEILQRHQRARE
;
A
#
# COMPACT_ATOMS: atom_id res chain seq x y z
N ASN A 1 38.95 0.39 9.91
CA ASN A 1 38.63 1.57 9.09
C ASN A 1 38.05 1.07 7.77
N ASN A 2 36.74 0.85 7.70
CA ASN A 2 36.04 0.52 6.45
C ASN A 2 34.56 0.89 6.61
N THR A 3 34.23 2.14 6.30
CA THR A 3 32.96 2.81 6.63
C THR A 3 32.22 3.25 5.37
N ASN A 4 31.99 2.36 4.41
CA ASN A 4 31.17 2.66 3.23
C ASN A 4 30.29 1.44 2.91
N ASN A 5 29.30 1.17 3.76
CA ASN A 5 28.18 0.33 3.38
C ASN A 5 26.91 1.21 3.30
N PRO A 6 26.51 1.69 2.12
CA PRO A 6 25.30 2.49 1.94
C PRO A 6 23.99 1.70 2.12
N ASP A 7 24.05 0.38 2.28
CA ASP A 7 22.85 -0.48 2.34
C ASP A 7 22.18 -0.50 3.72
N ALA A 8 22.82 0.04 4.75
CA ALA A 8 22.29 0.05 6.13
C ALA A 8 21.26 1.16 6.40
N ALA A 9 21.17 2.18 5.53
CA ALA A 9 20.31 3.35 5.74
C ALA A 9 18.89 3.20 5.16
N ALA A 10 18.63 2.14 4.39
CA ALA A 10 17.35 1.93 3.70
C ALA A 10 16.36 1.05 4.48
N SER A 11 16.64 0.67 5.72
CA SER A 11 15.59 0.22 6.65
C SER A 11 14.86 1.45 7.17
N VAL A 12 14.15 2.12 6.25
CA VAL A 12 13.11 3.10 6.57
C VAL A 12 12.13 2.37 7.47
N VAL A 13 12.31 2.55 8.77
CA VAL A 13 11.36 2.20 9.81
C VAL A 13 10.09 2.90 9.40
N ALA A 14 9.19 2.17 8.74
CA ALA A 14 7.86 2.64 8.50
C ALA A 14 7.30 2.97 9.88
N PRO A 15 6.99 4.25 10.19
CA PRO A 15 6.44 4.59 11.48
C PRO A 15 5.19 3.72 11.67
N ASN A 16 5.03 3.13 12.85
CA ASN A 16 3.91 2.26 13.21
C ASN A 16 2.59 3.06 13.19
N LYS A 17 2.08 3.36 11.98
CA LYS A 17 0.84 4.12 11.75
C LYS A 17 -0.37 3.43 12.36
N GLY A 18 -0.31 2.11 12.56
CA GLY A 18 -1.34 1.33 13.24
C GLY A 18 -1.51 1.68 14.72
N GLY A 19 -0.43 2.01 15.43
CA GLY A 19 -0.50 2.39 16.85
C GLY A 19 -1.13 3.77 17.07
N PHE A 20 -0.89 4.70 16.13
CA PHE A 20 -1.49 6.03 16.16
C PHE A 20 -3.02 5.99 15.96
N LEU A 21 -3.50 5.13 15.05
CA LEU A 21 -4.93 4.93 14.83
C LEU A 21 -5.61 4.32 16.07
N LEU A 22 -5.02 3.28 16.65
CA LEU A 22 -5.49 2.67 17.90
C LEU A 22 -5.59 3.68 19.05
N PHE A 23 -4.55 4.50 19.20
CA PHE A 23 -4.52 5.55 20.22
C PHE A 23 -5.62 6.58 20.01
N LYS A 24 -5.84 7.03 18.78
CA LYS A 24 -6.89 8.00 18.42
C LYS A 24 -8.30 7.43 18.65
N LEU A 25 -8.48 6.14 18.38
CA LEU A 25 -9.73 5.41 18.60
C LEU A 25 -10.03 5.21 20.08
N LEU A 26 -9.02 4.88 20.89
CA LEU A 26 -9.12 4.83 22.36
C LEU A 26 -9.48 6.18 22.97
N LEU A 27 -8.92 7.26 22.41
CA LEU A 27 -9.21 8.62 22.86
C LEU A 27 -10.65 9.03 22.49
N ILE A 28 -11.13 8.64 21.31
CA ILE A 28 -12.51 8.85 20.87
C ILE A 28 -13.50 8.02 21.67
N SER A 29 -13.16 6.77 21.97
CA SER A 29 -14.02 5.85 22.70
C SER A 29 -14.11 6.20 24.18
N ALA A 30 -13.07 6.83 24.73
CA ALA A 30 -13.10 7.41 26.07
C ALA A 30 -13.91 8.72 26.17
N VAL A 31 -14.20 9.39 25.04
CA VAL A 31 -14.86 10.70 24.99
C VAL A 31 -16.33 10.63 24.56
N ILE A 32 -16.72 9.65 23.73
CA ILE A 32 -18.11 9.50 23.27
C ILE A 32 -18.96 8.77 24.32
N GLY A 33 -20.05 9.44 24.74
CA GLY A 33 -21.05 8.90 25.66
C GLY A 33 -21.75 7.64 25.13
N PRO A 34 -22.45 6.88 26.00
CA PRO A 34 -22.74 5.48 25.76
C PRO A 34 -23.97 5.30 24.86
N ASP A 35 -23.77 5.21 23.55
CA ASP A 35 -24.68 4.51 22.65
C ASP A 35 -24.01 3.24 22.12
N THR A 36 -24.56 2.07 22.47
CA THR A 36 -23.98 0.76 22.13
C THR A 36 -23.89 0.52 20.63
N LEU A 37 -24.75 1.18 19.85
CA LEU A 37 -24.75 1.15 18.38
C LEU A 37 -23.50 1.80 17.79
N ASP A 38 -23.08 2.95 18.32
CA ASP A 38 -21.88 3.67 17.85
C ASP A 38 -20.61 2.87 18.17
N TRP A 39 -20.57 2.22 19.33
CA TRP A 39 -19.49 1.32 19.71
C TRP A 39 -19.40 0.09 18.79
N LEU A 40 -20.54 -0.52 18.46
CA LEU A 40 -20.57 -1.66 17.55
C LEU A 40 -20.12 -1.26 16.14
N ILE A 41 -20.53 -0.07 15.68
CA ILE A 41 -20.06 0.48 14.41
C ILE A 41 -18.56 0.72 14.44
N LEU A 42 -18.03 1.39 15.47
CA LEU A 42 -16.61 1.68 15.64
C LEU A 42 -15.79 0.38 15.64
N LEU A 43 -16.27 -0.65 16.33
CA LEU A 43 -15.60 -1.94 16.42
C LEU A 43 -15.61 -2.69 15.08
N SER A 44 -16.77 -2.74 14.40
CA SER A 44 -16.89 -3.38 13.09
C SER A 44 -16.04 -2.65 12.04
N TRP A 45 -16.03 -1.33 12.09
CA TRP A 45 -15.23 -0.44 11.26
C TRP A 45 -13.73 -0.68 11.46
N TYR A 46 -13.29 -0.68 12.72
CA TYR A 46 -11.90 -0.93 13.06
C TYR A 46 -11.44 -2.33 12.63
N THR A 47 -12.32 -3.33 12.77
CA THR A 47 -12.05 -4.69 12.32
C THR A 47 -11.89 -4.75 10.81
N LEU A 48 -12.76 -4.06 10.06
CA LEU A 48 -12.67 -3.93 8.61
C LEU A 48 -11.35 -3.26 8.19
N LEU A 49 -11.01 -2.11 8.79
CA LEU A 49 -9.76 -1.39 8.53
C LEU A 49 -8.53 -2.25 8.85
N SER A 50 -8.53 -2.94 9.99
CA SER A 50 -7.44 -3.83 10.40
C SER A 50 -7.27 -4.98 9.42
N PHE A 51 -8.37 -5.55 8.93
CA PHE A 51 -8.37 -6.59 7.92
C PHE A 51 -7.84 -6.09 6.57
N LEU A 52 -8.31 -4.94 6.08
CA LEU A 52 -7.81 -4.30 4.87
C LEU A 52 -6.31 -3.99 4.96
N LYS A 53 -5.85 -3.50 6.12
CA LYS A 53 -4.42 -3.23 6.38
C LYS A 53 -3.60 -4.51 6.41
N SER A 54 -4.12 -5.58 7.00
CA SER A 54 -3.47 -6.89 7.00
C SER A 54 -3.35 -7.45 5.58
N LEU A 55 -4.41 -7.35 4.76
CA LEU A 55 -4.37 -7.73 3.35
C LEU A 55 -3.36 -6.90 2.55
N ALA A 56 -3.31 -5.60 2.77
CA ALA A 56 -2.32 -4.72 2.13
C ALA A 56 -0.88 -5.09 2.53
N SER A 57 -0.65 -5.38 3.81
CA SER A 57 0.65 -5.85 4.29
C SER A 57 1.04 -7.20 3.70
N LEU A 58 0.10 -8.15 3.62
CA LEU A 58 0.33 -9.46 3.07
C LEU A 58 0.63 -9.40 1.56
N ALA A 59 -0.09 -8.53 0.84
CA ALA A 59 0.17 -8.27 -0.58
C ALA A 59 1.57 -7.69 -0.80
N ARG A 60 2.02 -6.75 0.05
CA ARG A 60 3.39 -6.19 0.02
C ARG A 60 4.44 -7.26 0.28
N GLN A 61 4.31 -8.01 1.38
CA GLN A 61 5.27 -9.07 1.73
C GLN A 61 5.35 -10.14 0.64
N THR A 62 4.21 -10.57 0.10
CA THR A 62 4.16 -11.55 -1.00
C THR A 62 4.87 -11.04 -2.25
N LEU A 63 4.79 -9.72 -2.50
CA LEU A 63 5.40 -9.10 -3.67
C LEU A 63 6.91 -8.91 -3.50
N GLU A 64 7.36 -8.42 -2.34
CA GLU A 64 8.79 -8.27 -1.99
C GLU A 64 9.51 -9.63 -2.02
N GLN A 65 8.93 -10.63 -1.38
CA GLN A 65 9.49 -11.98 -1.31
C GLN A 65 9.60 -12.62 -2.71
N ARG A 66 8.65 -12.36 -3.62
CA ARG A 66 8.71 -12.88 -5.00
C ARG A 66 9.61 -12.06 -5.92
N GLN A 67 9.75 -10.76 -5.69
CA GLN A 67 10.69 -9.91 -6.43
C GLN A 67 12.15 -10.35 -6.19
N GLN A 68 12.45 -10.86 -4.99
CA GLN A 68 13.75 -11.45 -4.68
C GLN A 68 13.97 -12.86 -5.27
N THR A 69 12.91 -13.62 -5.54
CA THR A 69 13.05 -15.07 -5.77
C THR A 69 13.04 -15.48 -7.26
N THR A 70 12.60 -14.66 -8.24
CA THR A 70 12.51 -15.19 -9.62
C THR A 70 12.56 -14.14 -10.73
N SER A 71 13.66 -14.12 -11.49
CA SER A 71 13.90 -13.35 -12.71
C SER A 71 13.13 -13.84 -13.95
N THR A 72 12.23 -14.83 -13.82
CA THR A 72 11.69 -15.56 -14.99
C THR A 72 10.19 -15.90 -14.96
N SER A 73 9.39 -15.53 -13.94
CA SER A 73 7.98 -15.98 -13.90
C SER A 73 6.92 -14.86 -13.97
N SER A 74 6.32 -14.77 -15.16
CA SER A 74 4.90 -14.55 -15.43
C SER A 74 4.24 -13.23 -14.98
N SER A 75 4.12 -12.32 -15.96
CA SER A 75 3.22 -11.15 -15.97
C SER A 75 1.77 -11.44 -15.56
N LYS A 76 1.33 -12.71 -15.67
CA LYS A 76 -0.01 -13.16 -15.27
C LYS A 76 -0.21 -13.16 -13.76
N GLN A 77 0.86 -13.33 -12.98
CA GLN A 77 0.81 -13.47 -11.52
C GLN A 77 0.92 -12.13 -10.80
N ARG A 78 1.64 -11.15 -11.38
CA ARG A 78 1.58 -9.72 -10.95
C ARG A 78 0.15 -9.19 -11.01
N ARG A 79 -0.63 -9.56 -12.04
CA ARG A 79 -2.04 -9.16 -12.19
C ARG A 79 -2.92 -9.54 -11.00
N GLY A 80 -2.72 -10.71 -10.40
CA GLY A 80 -3.52 -11.17 -9.27
C GLY A 80 -3.34 -10.31 -8.01
N ILE A 81 -2.11 -9.86 -7.74
CA ILE A 81 -1.78 -9.00 -6.60
C ILE A 81 -2.36 -7.59 -6.81
N PHE A 82 -2.23 -7.04 -8.01
CA PHE A 82 -2.89 -5.77 -8.37
C PHE A 82 -4.41 -5.87 -8.26
N GLN A 83 -5.00 -6.99 -8.69
CA GLN A 83 -6.44 -7.21 -8.60
C GLN A 83 -6.91 -7.30 -7.14
N LEU A 84 -6.13 -7.93 -6.25
CA LEU A 84 -6.38 -7.92 -4.81
C LEU A 84 -6.30 -6.50 -4.23
N LEU A 85 -5.26 -5.73 -4.57
CA LEU A 85 -5.15 -4.33 -4.11
C LEU A 85 -6.31 -3.46 -4.60
N LEU A 86 -6.76 -3.67 -5.84
CA LEU A 86 -7.86 -2.93 -6.43
C LEU A 86 -9.21 -3.30 -5.78
N TRP A 87 -9.41 -4.57 -5.44
CA TRP A 87 -10.55 -5.02 -4.62
C TRP A 87 -10.55 -4.40 -3.23
N VAL A 88 -9.39 -4.35 -2.56
CA VAL A 88 -9.22 -3.69 -1.25
C VAL A 88 -9.55 -2.20 -1.36
N LEU A 89 -9.08 -1.52 -2.42
CA LEU A 89 -9.37 -0.11 -2.66
C LEU A 89 -10.86 0.13 -2.93
N PHE A 90 -11.50 -0.74 -3.72
CA PHE A 90 -12.93 -0.65 -4.00
C PHE A 90 -13.76 -0.85 -2.73
N CYS A 91 -13.39 -1.83 -1.91
CA CYS A 91 -14.02 -2.08 -0.61
C CYS A 91 -13.86 -0.87 0.32
N ASN A 92 -12.68 -0.23 0.34
CA ASN A 92 -12.43 1.00 1.10
C ASN A 92 -13.32 2.18 0.65
N ILE A 93 -13.53 2.34 -0.66
CA ILE A 93 -14.42 3.39 -1.19
C ILE A 93 -15.88 3.12 -0.82
N LEU A 94 -16.33 1.87 -0.95
CA LEU A 94 -17.68 1.47 -0.54
C LEU A 94 -17.91 1.69 0.96
N ALA A 95 -16.90 1.35 1.77
CA ALA A 95 -16.92 1.55 3.21
C ALA A 95 -16.98 3.05 3.57
N ALA A 96 -16.22 3.91 2.88
CA ALA A 96 -16.33 5.36 3.04
C ALA A 96 -17.71 5.90 2.63
N ALA A 97 -18.26 5.42 1.51
CA ALA A 97 -19.57 5.83 1.04
C ALA A 97 -20.70 5.39 1.99
N SER A 98 -20.62 4.17 2.54
CA SER A 98 -21.60 3.67 3.50
C SER A 98 -21.52 4.42 4.83
N CYS A 99 -20.32 4.85 5.27
CA CYS A 99 -20.18 5.73 6.43
C CYS A 99 -20.91 7.06 6.24
N VAL A 100 -20.73 7.73 5.09
CA VAL A 100 -21.44 8.99 4.81
C VAL A 100 -22.96 8.75 4.76
N ALA A 101 -23.40 7.64 4.15
CA ALA A 101 -24.82 7.33 4.02
C ALA A 101 -25.51 6.98 5.36
N LEU A 102 -24.82 6.27 6.25
CA LEU A 102 -25.37 5.84 7.54
C LEU A 102 -25.26 6.92 8.63
N PHE A 103 -24.17 7.70 8.64
CA PHE A 103 -23.85 8.64 9.72
C PHE A 103 -24.16 10.10 9.40
N TYR A 104 -24.82 10.40 8.27
CA TYR A 104 -25.21 11.79 7.96
C TYR A 104 -26.10 12.42 9.06
N GLN A 105 -26.84 11.59 9.82
CA GLN A 105 -27.67 12.06 10.94
C GLN A 105 -26.97 12.04 12.30
N ALA A 106 -25.94 11.20 12.49
CA ALA A 106 -25.30 10.97 13.78
C ALA A 106 -24.23 12.03 14.14
N GLY A 107 -23.86 12.90 13.20
CA GLY A 107 -22.99 14.04 13.44
C GLY A 107 -21.76 14.09 12.52
N TRP A 108 -21.40 15.31 12.11
CA TRP A 108 -20.30 15.55 11.16
C TRP A 108 -18.93 15.12 11.69
N ASP A 109 -18.69 15.22 12.99
CA ASP A 109 -17.41 14.83 13.60
C ASP A 109 -17.11 13.35 13.42
N MET A 110 -18.12 12.49 13.62
CA MET A 110 -18.00 11.05 13.46
C MET A 110 -17.71 10.68 12.00
N VAL A 111 -18.47 11.28 11.08
CA VAL A 111 -18.29 11.09 9.63
C VAL A 111 -16.90 11.53 9.19
N LEU A 112 -16.43 12.71 9.62
CA LEU A 112 -15.11 13.23 9.26
C LEU A 112 -14.00 12.33 9.78
N LEU A 113 -14.11 11.81 10.99
CA LEU A 113 -13.12 10.92 11.56
C LEU A 113 -13.03 9.60 10.80
N LEU A 114 -14.17 8.95 10.58
CA LEU A 114 -14.29 7.71 9.79
C LEU A 114 -13.77 7.90 8.35
N THR A 115 -14.12 9.01 7.72
CA THR A 115 -13.68 9.33 6.36
C THR A 115 -12.19 9.63 6.32
N SER A 116 -11.64 10.31 7.33
CA SER A 116 -10.21 10.61 7.40
C SER A 116 -9.36 9.34 7.52
N ASP A 117 -9.81 8.34 8.27
CA ASP A 117 -9.11 7.07 8.42
C ASP A 117 -9.16 6.25 7.12
N ASN A 118 -10.29 6.27 6.39
CA ASN A 118 -10.38 5.71 5.03
C ASN A 118 -9.44 6.39 4.05
N ILE A 119 -9.33 7.71 4.11
CA ILE A 119 -8.44 8.48 3.23
C ILE A 119 -6.98 8.14 3.54
N LEU A 120 -6.60 8.07 4.82
CA LEU A 120 -5.25 7.67 5.21
C LEU A 120 -4.89 6.26 4.71
N LEU A 121 -5.80 5.29 4.89
CA LEU A 121 -5.59 3.93 4.40
C LEU A 121 -5.55 3.89 2.87
N GLY A 122 -6.43 4.62 2.20
CA GLY A 122 -6.47 4.76 0.75
C GLY A 122 -5.17 5.35 0.20
N LEU A 123 -4.64 6.41 0.82
CA LEU A 123 -3.35 7.01 0.45
C LEU A 123 -2.19 6.05 0.68
N GLU A 124 -2.20 5.26 1.76
CA GLU A 124 -1.18 4.25 2.01
C GLU A 124 -1.17 3.17 0.92
N ILE A 125 -2.35 2.66 0.54
CA ILE A 125 -2.51 1.70 -0.55
C ILE A 125 -2.09 2.31 -1.88
N LEU A 126 -2.55 3.53 -2.18
CA LEU A 126 -2.23 4.25 -3.42
C LEU A 126 -0.73 4.52 -3.54
N SER A 127 -0.08 4.91 -2.45
CA SER A 127 1.37 5.10 -2.42
C SER A 127 2.10 3.79 -2.72
N SER A 128 1.59 2.67 -2.20
CA SER A 128 2.15 1.35 -2.54
C SER A 128 1.97 1.03 -4.02
N ILE A 129 0.80 1.28 -4.60
CA ILE A 129 0.54 1.07 -6.03
C ILE A 129 1.47 1.92 -6.87
N MET A 130 1.59 3.21 -6.56
CA MET A 130 2.44 4.14 -7.30
C MET A 130 3.90 3.74 -7.24
N TYR A 131 4.40 3.35 -6.06
CA TYR A 131 5.76 2.82 -5.93
C TYR A 131 5.97 1.59 -6.83
N HIS A 132 5.03 0.66 -6.89
CA HIS A 132 5.14 -0.51 -7.78
C HIS A 132 5.06 -0.17 -9.27
N ILE A 133 4.26 0.82 -9.64
CA ILE A 133 4.22 1.32 -11.02
C ILE A 133 5.58 1.93 -11.38
N HIS A 134 6.13 2.77 -10.51
CA HIS A 134 7.44 3.39 -10.69
C HIS A 134 8.55 2.34 -10.87
N VAL A 135 8.63 1.37 -9.96
CA VAL A 135 9.62 0.27 -10.05
C VAL A 135 9.46 -0.52 -11.35
N SER A 136 8.23 -0.76 -11.80
CA SER A 136 7.99 -1.48 -13.06
C SER A 136 8.42 -0.67 -14.28
N LEU A 137 8.28 0.65 -14.22
CA LEU A 137 8.66 1.57 -15.29
C LEU A 137 10.18 1.68 -15.40
N ASP A 138 10.86 1.80 -14.26
CA ASP A 138 12.32 1.77 -14.17
C ASP A 138 12.90 0.48 -14.73
N GLN A 139 12.32 -0.68 -14.37
CA GLN A 139 12.74 -1.97 -14.92
C GLN A 139 12.60 -2.05 -16.45
N THR A 140 11.58 -1.39 -17.01
CA THR A 140 11.38 -1.34 -18.47
C THR A 140 12.42 -0.45 -19.13
N HIS A 141 12.73 0.69 -18.52
CA HIS A 141 13.78 1.60 -18.98
C HIS A 141 15.16 0.93 -18.93
N GLU A 142 15.50 0.25 -17.84
CA GLU A 142 16.77 -0.47 -17.70
C GLU A 142 16.93 -1.56 -18.77
N GLN A 143 15.86 -2.30 -19.08
CA GLN A 143 15.89 -3.32 -20.14
C GLN A 143 16.13 -2.72 -21.53
N GLN A 144 15.52 -1.58 -21.84
CA GLN A 144 15.75 -0.89 -23.12
C GLN A 144 17.18 -0.37 -23.23
N VAL A 145 17.74 0.15 -22.14
CA VAL A 145 19.13 0.63 -22.11
C VAL A 145 20.10 -0.53 -22.32
N GLN A 146 19.91 -1.66 -21.63
CA GLN A 146 20.76 -2.85 -21.82
C GLN A 146 20.71 -3.40 -23.24
N GLN A 147 19.53 -3.44 -23.87
CA GLN A 147 19.41 -3.86 -25.27
C GLN A 147 20.20 -2.94 -26.22
N LEU A 148 20.11 -1.63 -26.00
CA LEU A 148 20.87 -0.66 -26.80
C LEU A 148 22.38 -0.79 -26.59
N GLU A 149 22.83 -1.00 -25.36
CA GLU A 149 24.25 -1.23 -25.04
C GLU A 149 24.79 -2.50 -25.73
N GLU A 150 24.03 -3.60 -25.68
CA GLU A 150 24.38 -4.85 -26.35
C GLU A 150 24.45 -4.67 -27.88
N GLU A 151 23.51 -3.95 -28.48
CA GLU A 151 23.55 -3.64 -29.91
C GLU A 151 24.76 -2.79 -30.30
N ILE A 152 25.12 -1.78 -29.49
CA ILE A 152 26.29 -0.93 -29.74
C ILE A 152 27.58 -1.74 -29.64
N LEU A 153 27.69 -2.62 -28.63
CA LEU A 153 28.83 -3.53 -28.45
C LEU A 153 29.00 -4.48 -29.64
N GLN A 154 27.90 -5.08 -30.13
CA GLN A 154 27.94 -5.95 -31.30
C GLN A 154 28.38 -5.22 -32.56
N ARG A 155 27.91 -3.99 -32.78
CA ARG A 155 28.33 -3.17 -33.94
C ARG A 155 29.82 -2.81 -33.85
N HIS A 156 30.33 -2.51 -32.66
CA HIS A 156 31.76 -2.24 -32.45
C HIS A 156 32.65 -3.45 -32.68
N GLN A 157 32.22 -4.66 -32.28
CA GLN A 157 32.95 -5.89 -32.57
C GLN A 157 33.05 -6.17 -34.07
N ARG A 158 31.94 -6.06 -34.81
CA ARG A 158 31.92 -6.27 -36.27
C ARG A 158 32.76 -5.26 -37.06
N ALA A 159 32.99 -4.05 -36.52
CA ALA A 159 33.82 -3.04 -37.18
C ALA A 159 35.33 -3.25 -36.95
N ARG A 160 35.72 -4.13 -36.01
CA ARG A 160 37.12 -4.48 -35.73
C ARG A 160 37.60 -5.73 -36.46
N GLU A 161 36.68 -6.53 -36.98
CA GLU A 161 36.92 -7.67 -37.86
C GLU A 161 37.05 -7.21 -39.31
#